data_AF-A0A933IRT3-F1
#
_entry.id   AF-A0A933IRT3-F1
#
_cell.length_a   1.000
_cell.length_b   1.000
_cell.length_c   1.000
_cell.angle_alpha   90.00
_cell.angle_beta   90.00
_cell.angle_gamma   90.00
#
_symmetry.space_group_name_H-M   'P 1'
#
loop_
_entity.id
_entity.type
_entity.pdbx_description
1 polymer ?
#
loop_
_entity_poly.entity_id
_entity_poly.type
_entity_poly.pdbx_seq_one_letter_code
_entity_poly.pdbx_strand_id
1 'polypeptide(L)'
;MPSIPDKRYFRIGEVSKITGLEPYILRYWESEFDEIRPHRSNKQRLYKKKDVELILRIKQLLYEEKFTISGARKKISEEGGRQLEMPFTKNALQKALEEIEQELIDIKRLLDSK
;
A
#
# COMPACT_ATOMS: atom_id res chain seq x y z
N MET A 1 -5.42 11.26 7.01
CA MET A 1 -5.70 9.97 6.32
C MET A 1 -6.03 8.91 7.36
N PRO A 2 -6.94 7.96 7.10
CA PRO A 2 -7.23 6.88 8.04
C PRO A 2 -5.98 6.03 8.29
N SER A 3 -5.72 5.69 9.56
CA SER A 3 -4.59 4.85 9.96
C SER A 3 -4.88 3.39 9.57
N ILE A 4 -4.04 2.81 8.72
CA ILE A 4 -4.15 1.39 8.31
C ILE A 4 -3.44 0.53 9.37
N PRO A 5 -4.13 -0.42 10.02
CA PRO A 5 -3.51 -1.32 11.01
C PRO A 5 -2.34 -2.10 10.43
N ASP A 6 -1.36 -2.47 11.27
CA ASP A 6 -0.25 -3.33 10.83
C ASP A 6 -0.68 -4.80 10.74
N LYS A 7 -1.25 -5.16 9.60
CA LYS A 7 -1.77 -6.50 9.30
C LYS A 7 -1.40 -6.88 7.87
N ARG A 8 -1.06 -8.16 7.67
CA ARG A 8 -0.65 -8.67 6.35
C ARG A 8 -1.79 -8.69 5.32
N TYR A 9 -3.01 -8.98 5.76
CA TYR A 9 -4.18 -9.08 4.89
C TYR A 9 -5.44 -8.49 5.52
N PHE A 10 -6.24 -7.81 4.71
CA PHE A 10 -7.53 -7.22 5.07
C PHE A 10 -8.65 -7.91 4.29
N ARG A 11 -9.78 -8.20 4.94
CA ARG A 11 -11.01 -8.65 4.28
C ARG A 11 -11.75 -7.46 3.69
N ILE A 12 -12.60 -7.69 2.68
CA ILE A 12 -13.36 -6.61 2.03
C ILE A 12 -14.17 -5.73 3.01
N GLY A 13 -14.73 -6.33 4.07
CA GLY A 13 -15.44 -5.56 5.11
C GLY A 13 -14.51 -4.68 5.96
N GLU A 14 -13.26 -5.10 6.18
CA GLU A 14 -12.26 -4.29 6.86
C GLU A 14 -11.83 -3.13 5.94
N VAL A 15 -11.59 -3.40 4.66
CA VAL A 15 -11.24 -2.37 3.67
C VAL A 15 -12.38 -1.36 3.50
N SER A 16 -13.63 -1.81 3.47
CA SER A 16 -14.81 -0.95 3.43
C SER A 16 -14.85 0.01 4.62
N LYS A 17 -14.62 -0.48 5.85
CA LYS A 17 -14.54 0.37 7.05
C LYS A 17 -13.39 1.38 7.00
N ILE A 18 -12.21 0.97 6.54
CA ILE A 18 -11.03 1.85 6.45
C ILE A 18 -11.24 2.95 5.40
N THR A 19 -11.80 2.59 4.25
CA THR A 19 -11.93 3.49 3.10
C THR A 19 -13.23 4.28 3.12
N GLY A 20 -14.23 3.85 3.88
CA GLY A 20 -15.60 4.38 3.83
C GLY A 20 -16.31 4.12 2.50
N LEU A 21 -15.86 3.12 1.74
CA LEU A 21 -16.48 2.72 0.47
C LEU A 21 -17.30 1.46 0.66
N GLU A 22 -18.44 1.39 -0.02
CA GLU A 22 -19.29 0.21 0.03
C GLU A 22 -18.60 -1.00 -0.64
N PRO A 23 -18.84 -2.24 -0.15
CA PRO A 23 -18.19 -3.43 -0.71
C PRO A 23 -18.44 -3.63 -2.21
N TYR A 24 -19.57 -3.19 -2.75
CA TYR A 24 -19.83 -3.30 -4.19
C TYR A 24 -18.98 -2.33 -5.02
N ILE A 25 -18.65 -1.14 -4.49
CA ILE A 25 -17.76 -0.18 -5.13
C ILE A 25 -16.34 -0.76 -5.19
N LEU A 26 -15.87 -1.36 -4.09
CA LEU A 26 -14.56 -2.02 -4.05
C LEU A 26 -14.46 -3.15 -5.09
N ARG A 27 -15.52 -3.97 -5.22
CA ARG A 27 -15.59 -5.02 -6.25
C ARG A 27 -15.58 -4.44 -7.67
N TYR A 28 -16.27 -3.33 -7.87
CA TYR A 28 -16.28 -2.65 -9.17
C TYR A 28 -14.91 -2.07 -9.51
N TRP A 29 -14.21 -1.48 -8.54
CA TRP A 29 -12.87 -0.96 -8.76
C TRP A 29 -11.85 -2.07 -9.03
N GLU A 30 -11.99 -3.26 -8.44
CA GLU A 30 -11.17 -4.42 -8.83
C GLU A 30 -11.26 -4.77 -10.34
N SER A 31 -12.40 -4.48 -11.00
CA SER A 31 -12.54 -4.68 -12.45
C SER A 31 -12.07 -3.49 -13.29
N GLU A 32 -11.99 -2.29 -12.70
CA GLU A 32 -11.60 -1.08 -13.42
C GLU A 32 -10.11 -0.73 -13.29
N PHE A 33 -9.44 -1.24 -12.25
CA PHE A 33 -8.04 -0.96 -11.93
C PHE A 33 -7.27 -2.27 -11.79
N ASP A 34 -6.50 -2.63 -12.82
CA ASP A 34 -5.74 -3.88 -12.88
C ASP A 34 -4.68 -3.99 -11.79
N GLU A 35 -4.27 -2.88 -11.19
CA GLU A 35 -3.31 -2.81 -10.08
C GLU A 35 -3.92 -3.31 -8.75
N ILE A 36 -5.24 -3.33 -8.60
CA ILE A 36 -5.93 -3.85 -7.42
C ILE A 36 -6.14 -5.36 -7.58
N ARG A 37 -5.18 -6.16 -7.11
CA ARG A 37 -5.22 -7.64 -7.24
C ARG A 37 -5.31 -8.34 -5.89
N PRO A 38 -6.48 -8.32 -5.21
CA PRO A 38 -6.63 -9.03 -3.95
C PRO A 38 -6.46 -10.53 -4.18
N HIS A 39 -5.79 -11.19 -3.23
CA HIS A 39 -5.69 -12.64 -3.26
C HIS A 39 -7.06 -13.26 -2.97
N ARG A 40 -7.46 -14.23 -3.78
CA ARG A 40 -8.69 -14.99 -3.56
C ARG A 40 -8.35 -16.25 -2.76
N SER A 41 -8.85 -16.31 -1.53
CA SER A 41 -8.80 -17.52 -0.70
C SER A 41 -10.23 -17.99 -0.47
N ASN A 42 -10.57 -19.16 -1.02
CA ASN A 42 -11.94 -19.66 -1.09
C ASN A 42 -12.91 -18.62 -1.68
N LYS A 43 -13.85 -18.11 -0.86
CA LYS A 43 -14.83 -17.08 -1.23
C LYS A 43 -14.45 -15.67 -0.72
N GLN A 44 -13.27 -15.53 -0.12
CA GLN A 44 -12.83 -14.31 0.53
C GLN A 44 -11.77 -13.60 -0.32
N ARG A 45 -11.95 -12.28 -0.47
CA ARG A 45 -10.92 -11.37 -1.00
C ARG A 45 -10.04 -10.91 0.15
N LEU A 46 -8.74 -11.06 -0.03
CA LEU A 46 -7.69 -10.66 0.90
C LEU A 46 -6.83 -9.58 0.23
N TYR A 47 -6.96 -8.35 0.71
CA TYR A 47 -6.22 -7.19 0.25
C TYR A 47 -4.96 -7.06 1.10
N LYS A 48 -3.83 -6.75 0.48
CA LYS A 48 -2.60 -6.34 1.18
C LYS A 48 -2.71 -4.87 1.56
N LYS A 49 -1.82 -4.41 2.45
CA LYS A 49 -1.70 -2.99 2.80
C LYS A 49 -1.59 -2.08 1.56
N LYS A 50 -0.76 -2.47 0.59
CA LYS A 50 -0.59 -1.76 -0.69
C LYS A 50 -1.88 -1.62 -1.50
N ASP A 51 -2.74 -2.65 -1.48
CA ASP A 51 -4.03 -2.60 -2.18
C ASP A 51 -4.95 -1.56 -1.52
N VAL A 52 -4.95 -1.50 -0.17
CA VAL A 52 -5.76 -0.52 0.59
C VAL A 52 -5.24 0.91 0.37
N GLU A 53 -3.93 1.11 0.35
CA GLU A 53 -3.30 2.40 0.02
C GLU A 53 -3.68 2.86 -1.40
N LEU A 54 -3.63 1.95 -2.36
CA LEU A 54 -4.04 2.23 -3.74
C LEU A 54 -5.53 2.60 -3.84
N ILE A 55 -6.41 1.88 -3.13
CA ILE A 55 -7.84 2.21 -3.07
C ILE A 55 -8.06 3.61 -2.49
N LEU A 56 -7.33 4.00 -1.45
CA LEU A 56 -7.41 5.36 -0.89
C LEU A 56 -6.93 6.40 -1.91
N ARG A 57 -5.88 6.12 -2.67
CA ARG A 57 -5.40 7.01 -3.74
C ARG A 57 -6.44 7.18 -4.85
N ILE A 58 -7.04 6.08 -5.31
CA ILE A 58 -8.11 6.12 -6.31
C ILE A 58 -9.31 6.91 -5.79
N LYS A 59 -9.68 6.73 -4.51
CA LYS A 59 -10.73 7.53 -3.89
C LYS A 59 -10.43 9.02 -3.95
N GLN A 60 -9.21 9.42 -3.62
CA GLN A 60 -8.80 10.83 -3.72
C GLN A 60 -8.93 11.36 -5.16
N LEU A 61 -8.43 10.60 -6.14
CA LEU A 61 -8.49 10.99 -7.55
C LEU A 61 -9.94 11.21 -8.03
N LEU A 62 -10.85 10.31 -7.67
CA LEU A 62 -12.23 10.36 -8.14
C LEU A 62 -13.09 11.38 -7.38
N TYR A 63 -12.97 11.41 -6.05
CA TYR A 63 -13.88 12.21 -5.21
C TYR A 63 -13.37 13.63 -4.93
N GLU A 64 -12.06 13.81 -4.76
CA GLU A 64 -11.46 15.10 -4.43
C GLU A 64 -10.98 15.79 -5.71
N GLU A 65 -10.18 15.10 -6.51
CA GLU A 65 -9.57 15.66 -7.74
C GLU A 65 -10.51 15.57 -8.97
N LYS A 66 -11.69 14.96 -8.83
CA LYS A 66 -12.76 14.87 -9.84
C LYS A 66 -12.34 14.22 -11.17
N PHE A 67 -11.39 13.30 -11.13
CA PHE A 67 -11.07 12.47 -12.29
C PHE A 67 -12.23 11.53 -12.66
N THR A 68 -12.32 11.20 -13.94
CA THR A 68 -13.10 10.03 -14.40
C THR A 68 -12.35 8.74 -14.07
N ILE A 69 -13.02 7.59 -14.14
CA ILE A 69 -12.38 6.27 -13.98
C ILE A 69 -11.23 6.09 -14.98
N SER A 70 -11.43 6.48 -16.24
CA SER A 70 -10.38 6.40 -17.28
C SER A 70 -9.20 7.32 -16.99
N GLY A 71 -9.47 8.55 -16.52
CA GLY A 71 -8.43 9.50 -16.13
C GLY A 71 -7.63 9.01 -14.92
N ALA A 72 -8.31 8.49 -13.89
CA ALA A 72 -7.68 7.92 -12.71
C ALA A 72 -6.83 6.70 -13.06
N ARG A 73 -7.29 5.81 -13.94
CA ARG A 73 -6.52 4.65 -14.41
C ARG A 73 -5.20 5.09 -15.06
N LYS A 74 -5.27 6.07 -15.97
CA LYS A 74 -4.08 6.62 -16.62
C LYS A 74 -3.11 7.20 -15.59
N LYS A 75 -3.62 8.00 -14.65
CA LYS A 75 -2.83 8.61 -13.57
C LYS A 75 -2.13 7.57 -12.69
N ILE A 76 -2.84 6.52 -12.27
CA ILE A 76 -2.29 5.43 -11.46
C ILE A 76 -1.20 4.67 -12.22
N SER A 77 -1.39 4.39 -13.51
CA SER A 77 -0.39 3.73 -14.34
C SER A 77 0.88 4.59 -14.49
N GLU A 78 0.72 5.91 -14.69
CA GLU A 78 1.83 6.87 -14.70
C GLU A 78 2.54 6.95 -13.34
N GLU A 79 1.79 6.97 -12.24
CA GLU A 79 2.33 6.98 -10.87
C GLU A 79 3.07 5.68 -10.54
N GLY A 80 2.56 4.52 -10.95
CA GLY A 80 3.22 3.21 -10.79
C GLY A 80 4.49 3.07 -11.64
N GLY A 81 4.48 3.62 -12.85
CA GLY A 81 5.69 3.78 -13.68
C GLY A 81 6.72 4.68 -13.02
N ARG A 82 6.29 5.79 -12.42
CA ARG A 82 7.17 6.65 -11.61
C ARG A 82 7.57 6.04 -10.28
N GLN A 83 6.83 5.08 -9.72
CA GLN A 83 7.22 4.41 -8.48
C GLN A 83 8.33 3.37 -8.71
N LEU A 84 8.51 2.91 -9.96
CA LEU A 84 9.74 2.26 -10.41
C LEU A 84 10.90 3.27 -10.54
N GLU A 85 10.61 4.55 -10.72
CA GLU A 85 11.58 5.65 -10.76
C GLU A 85 11.78 6.37 -9.41
N MET A 86 10.90 6.16 -8.42
CA MET A 86 11.05 6.64 -7.06
C MET A 86 12.18 5.84 -6.43
N PRO A 87 13.36 6.46 -6.21
CA PRO A 87 14.50 5.72 -5.79
C PRO A 87 14.36 5.46 -4.31
N PHE A 88 13.81 4.31 -3.98
CA PHE A 88 14.61 3.40 -3.19
C PHE A 88 15.90 3.13 -3.97
N THR A 89 16.80 4.14 -4.08
CA THR A 89 18.12 3.88 -4.61
C THR A 89 18.66 2.77 -3.72
N LYS A 90 19.27 1.76 -4.32
CA LYS A 90 20.01 0.76 -3.55
C LYS A 90 20.82 1.45 -2.45
N ASN A 91 21.40 2.61 -2.74
CA ASN A 91 22.11 3.46 -1.79
C ASN A 91 21.30 3.92 -0.57
N ALA A 92 20.07 4.41 -0.72
CA ALA A 92 19.25 4.84 0.43
C ALA A 92 18.84 3.66 1.32
N LEU A 93 18.52 2.51 0.72
CA LEU A 93 18.23 1.26 1.44
C LEU A 93 19.48 0.68 2.10
N GLN A 94 20.61 0.70 1.40
CA GLN A 94 21.91 0.22 1.89
C GLN A 94 22.32 1.05 3.11
N LYS A 95 22.18 2.38 3.03
CA LYS A 95 22.51 3.29 4.12
C LYS A 95 21.61 3.08 5.34
N ALA A 96 20.30 2.91 5.14
CA ALA A 96 19.39 2.60 6.23
C ALA A 96 19.68 1.23 6.87
N LEU A 97 20.10 0.23 6.08
CA LEU A 97 20.53 -1.08 6.58
C LEU A 97 21.82 -1.00 7.39
N GLU A 98 22.81 -0.24 6.93
CA GLU A 98 24.08 -0.01 7.62
C GLU A 98 23.86 0.71 8.97
N GLU A 99 22.96 1.69 9.01
CA GLU A 99 22.60 2.40 10.24
C GLU A 99 21.96 1.44 11.26
N ILE A 100 20.99 0.63 10.84
CA ILE A 100 20.34 -0.37 11.70
C ILE A 100 21.33 -1.44 12.17
N GLU A 101 22.22 -1.91 11.29
CA GLU A 101 23.22 -2.93 11.64
C GLU A 101 24.18 -2.42 12.72
N GLN A 102 24.60 -1.16 12.65
CA GLN A 102 25.44 -0.59 13.69
C GLN A 102 24.73 -0.41 15.03
N GLU A 103 23.49 0.08 15.02
CA GLU A 103 22.72 0.19 16.26
C GLU A 103 22.58 -1.17 16.96
N LEU A 104 22.37 -2.25 16.19
CA LEU A 104 22.28 -3.60 16.74
C LEU A 104 23.62 -4.12 17.28
N ILE A 105 24.73 -3.81 16.62
CA ILE A 105 26.07 -4.17 17.09
C ILE A 105 26.38 -3.44 18.40
N ASP A 106 26.04 -2.17 18.51
CA ASP A 106 26.26 -1.38 19.72
C ASP A 106 25.40 -1.87 20.88
N ILE A 107 24.13 -2.20 20.63
CA ILE A 107 23.27 -2.84 21.63
C ILE A 107 23.86 -4.20 22.08
N LYS A 108 24.35 -5.01 21.14
CA LYS A 108 24.97 -6.30 21.47
C LYS A 108 26.20 -6.13 22.35
N ARG A 109 27.08 -5.17 22.04
CA ARG A 109 28.28 -4.88 22.84
C ARG A 109 27.93 -4.43 24.25
N LEU A 110 26.89 -3.60 24.40
CA LEU A 110 26.40 -3.15 25.71
C LEU A 110 25.87 -4.31 26.56
N LEU A 111 25.26 -5.30 25.93
CA LEU A 111 24.77 -6.51 26.60
C LEU A 111 25.89 -7.48 26.96
N ASP A 112 26.92 -7.60 26.11
CA ASP A 112 28.09 -8.47 26.34
C ASP A 112 29.07 -7.88 27.38
N SER A 113 29.00 -6.57 27.66
CA SER A 113 29.83 -5.86 28.66
C SER A 113 29.28 -5.89 30.09
N LYS A 114 28.33 -6.78 30.39
CA LYS A 114 27.65 -6.90 31.70
C LYS A 114 27.70 -8.33 32.21
#